data_AF-A0A941DSC2-F1
#
_entry.id   AF-A0A941DSC2-F1
#
_cell.length_a   1.000
_cell.length_b   1.000
_cell.length_c   1.000
_cell.angle_alpha   90.00
_cell.angle_beta   90.00
_cell.angle_gamma   90.00
#
_symmetry.space_group_name_H-M   'P 1'
#
loop_
_entity.id
_entity.type
_entity.pdbx_description
1 polymer ?
#
loop_
_entity_poly.entity_id
_entity_poly.type
_entity_poly.pdbx_seq_one_letter_code
_entity_poly.pdbx_strand_id
1 'polypeptide(L)'
;VHAANGYLLQQFMATNSNLRTDAYGGSLENRARLTLEAVDAAIAEIGADRVGVRISPNFVAHGIADTEAEVMALYLAREFSRRQIAYLHIAEPDWAGG
;
A
#
# COMPACT_ATOMS: atom_id res chain seq x y z
N VAL A 1 -1.66 -9.99 -0.60
CA VAL A 1 -0.59 -9.04 -0.99
C VAL A 1 -0.09 -8.29 0.24
N HIS A 2 1.22 -8.32 0.51
CA HIS A 2 1.82 -7.62 1.65
C HIS A 2 2.33 -6.23 1.22
N ALA A 3 1.56 -5.19 1.55
CA ALA A 3 1.88 -3.78 1.26
C ALA A 3 2.01 -2.95 2.55
N ALA A 4 2.75 -3.49 3.52
CA ALA A 4 2.83 -3.03 4.89
C ALA A 4 4.24 -3.25 5.46
N ASN A 5 4.45 -2.80 6.70
CA ASN A 5 5.65 -2.99 7.52
C ASN A 5 6.98 -2.61 6.84
N GLY A 6 6.96 -1.59 5.98
CA GLY A 6 8.15 -1.05 5.33
C GLY A 6 8.81 -1.95 4.30
N TYR A 7 8.14 -3.03 3.87
CA TYR A 7 8.60 -3.85 2.75
C TYR A 7 8.36 -3.16 1.40
N LEU A 8 8.80 -3.80 0.31
CA LEU A 8 8.90 -3.23 -1.04
C LEU A 8 7.69 -2.38 -1.47
N LEU A 9 6.47 -2.91 -1.37
CA LEU A 9 5.28 -2.17 -1.80
C LEU A 9 5.04 -0.91 -0.94
N GLN A 10 5.32 -0.96 0.37
CA GLN A 10 5.26 0.25 1.20
C GLN A 10 6.41 1.22 0.88
N GLN A 11 7.59 0.72 0.49
CA GLN A 11 8.68 1.57 0.04
C GLN A 11 8.33 2.34 -1.25
N PHE A 12 7.55 1.74 -2.15
CA PHE A 12 7.02 2.43 -3.33
C PHE A 12 5.97 3.48 -2.95
N MET A 13 5.14 3.20 -1.94
CA MET A 13 4.07 4.12 -1.53
C MET A 13 4.58 5.33 -0.74
N ALA A 14 5.61 5.15 0.09
CA ALA A 14 6.09 6.17 1.00
C ALA A 14 6.89 7.28 0.31
N THR A 15 6.61 8.54 0.68
CA THR A 15 7.24 9.73 0.07
C THR A 15 8.75 9.80 0.27
N ASN A 16 9.27 9.25 1.37
CA ASN A 16 10.70 9.34 1.70
C ASN A 16 11.56 8.25 1.05
N SER A 17 10.98 7.10 0.70
CA SER A 17 11.71 6.00 0.08
C SER A 17 11.54 5.94 -1.44
N ASN A 18 10.41 6.40 -1.98
CA ASN A 18 10.20 6.45 -3.42
C ASN A 18 10.53 7.83 -3.99
N LEU A 19 11.78 8.00 -4.39
CA LEU A 19 12.30 9.21 -5.03
C LEU A 19 12.36 9.10 -6.57
N ARG A 20 11.58 8.19 -7.15
CA ARG A 20 11.59 7.95 -8.60
C ARG A 20 10.92 9.11 -9.33
N THR A 21 11.38 9.37 -10.55
CA THR A 21 10.81 10.36 -11.48
C THR A 21 10.12 9.72 -12.68
N ASP A 22 9.95 8.41 -12.67
CA ASP A 22 9.25 7.67 -13.73
C ASP A 22 7.79 7.39 -13.36
N ALA A 23 7.13 6.54 -14.14
CA ALA A 23 5.72 6.20 -13.96
C ALA A 23 5.39 5.55 -12.60
N TYR A 24 6.38 5.17 -11.80
CA TYR A 24 6.19 4.54 -10.50
C TYR A 24 6.53 5.47 -9.32
N GLY A 25 6.82 6.76 -9.54
CA GLY A 25 7.06 7.73 -8.46
C GLY A 25 6.57 9.15 -8.76
N GLY A 26 6.88 10.06 -7.84
CA GLY A 26 6.45 11.45 -7.89
C GLY A 26 5.03 11.65 -7.37
N SER A 27 4.01 11.29 -8.16
CA SER A 27 2.60 11.48 -7.76
C SER A 27 2.07 10.37 -6.87
N LEU A 28 0.97 10.64 -6.16
CA LEU A 28 0.24 9.66 -5.34
C LEU A 28 -0.12 8.41 -6.16
N GLU A 29 -0.69 8.60 -7.36
CA GLU A 29 -1.11 7.52 -8.25
C GLU A 29 0.08 6.68 -8.75
N ASN A 30 1.19 7.34 -9.08
CA ASN A 30 2.38 6.65 -9.53
C ASN A 30 3.01 5.81 -8.41
N ARG A 31 3.08 6.34 -7.18
CA ARG A 31 3.58 5.60 -6.02
C ARG A 31 2.70 4.40 -5.65
N ALA A 32 1.38 4.50 -5.87
CA ALA A 32 0.43 3.40 -5.67
C ALA A 32 0.49 2.34 -6.79
N ARG A 33 0.98 2.69 -7.98
CA ARG A 33 0.89 1.88 -9.21
C ARG A 33 1.36 0.44 -9.02
N LEU A 34 2.55 0.24 -8.45
CA LEU A 34 3.10 -1.11 -8.28
C LEU A 34 2.23 -1.99 -7.37
N THR A 35 1.67 -1.40 -6.30
CA THR A 35 0.74 -2.11 -5.41
C THR A 35 -0.53 -2.51 -6.15
N LEU A 36 -1.10 -1.61 -6.96
CA LEU A 36 -2.31 -1.89 -7.74
C LEU A 36 -2.06 -2.95 -8.82
N GLU A 37 -0.93 -2.89 -9.53
CA GLU A 37 -0.54 -3.90 -10.51
C GLU A 37 -0.35 -5.29 -9.88
N ALA A 38 0.27 -5.36 -8.69
CA ALA A 38 0.41 -6.61 -7.95
C ALA A 38 -0.95 -7.17 -7.50
N VAL A 39 -1.88 -6.30 -7.10
CA VAL A 39 -3.26 -6.69 -6.77
C VAL A 39 -4.00 -7.19 -8.02
N ASP A 40 -3.92 -6.47 -9.13
CA ASP A 40 -4.57 -6.81 -10.39
C ASP A 40 -4.04 -8.14 -10.95
N ALA A 41 -2.73 -8.38 -10.87
CA ALA A 41 -2.13 -9.65 -11.24
C ALA A 41 -2.62 -10.81 -10.36
N ALA A 42 -2.74 -10.60 -9.04
CA ALA A 42 -3.30 -11.62 -8.15
C ALA A 42 -4.80 -11.88 -8.45
N ILE A 43 -5.57 -10.83 -8.73
CA ILE A 43 -6.98 -10.97 -9.12
C ILE A 43 -7.12 -11.76 -10.42
N ALA A 44 -6.25 -11.50 -11.41
CA ALA A 44 -6.29 -12.22 -12.68
C ALA A 44 -6.04 -13.73 -12.52
N GLU A 45 -5.19 -14.12 -11.57
CA GLU A 45 -4.83 -15.52 -11.32
C GLU A 45 -5.86 -16.25 -10.45
N ILE A 46 -6.31 -15.61 -9.37
CA ILE A 46 -7.12 -16.28 -8.34
C ILE A 46 -8.49 -15.63 -8.10
N GLY A 47 -8.90 -14.59 -8.81
CA GLY A 47 -10.18 -13.92 -8.59
C GLY A 47 -10.19 -13.02 -7.35
N ALA A 48 -10.95 -11.92 -7.42
CA ALA A 48 -10.91 -10.85 -6.41
C ALA A 48 -11.41 -11.28 -5.02
N ASP A 49 -12.40 -12.17 -4.98
CA ASP A 49 -13.00 -12.75 -3.77
C ASP A 49 -12.03 -13.65 -2.98
N ARG A 50 -10.83 -13.95 -3.53
CA ARG A 50 -9.75 -14.67 -2.86
C ARG A 50 -8.50 -13.82 -2.61
N VAL A 51 -8.54 -12.53 -2.93
CA VAL A 51 -7.40 -11.60 -2.75
C VAL A 51 -7.61 -10.74 -1.50
N GLY A 52 -6.66 -10.82 -0.57
CA GLY A 52 -6.56 -9.89 0.56
C GLY A 52 -5.33 -8.99 0.46
N VAL A 53 -5.44 -7.74 0.91
CA VAL A 53 -4.31 -6.78 0.93
C VAL A 53 -4.07 -6.30 2.36
N ARG A 54 -2.80 -6.30 2.80
CA ARG A 54 -2.40 -5.75 4.10
C ARG A 54 -1.69 -4.42 3.91
N ILE A 55 -2.11 -3.39 4.63
CA ILE A 55 -1.47 -2.06 4.71
C ILE A 55 -1.19 -1.67 6.17
N SER A 56 -0.23 -0.78 6.39
CA SER A 56 0.12 -0.24 7.71
C SER A 56 0.42 1.25 7.63
N PRO A 57 -0.60 2.13 7.53
CA PRO A 57 -0.43 3.55 7.24
C PRO A 57 0.44 4.28 8.28
N ASN A 58 0.31 3.91 9.55
CA ASN A 58 1.01 4.56 10.66
C ASN A 58 2.34 3.87 11.03
N PHE A 59 2.88 3.03 10.16
CA PHE A 59 4.12 2.30 10.43
C PHE A 59 5.35 3.19 10.24
N VAL A 60 6.15 3.34 11.30
CA VAL A 60 7.32 4.26 11.36
C VAL A 60 8.65 3.54 11.60
N ALA A 61 8.73 2.25 11.28
CA ALA A 61 9.96 1.46 11.37
C ALA A 61 10.60 1.23 9.99
N HIS A 62 11.78 0.63 9.97
CA HIS A 62 12.56 0.30 8.76
C HIS A 62 12.86 1.51 7.85
N GLY A 63 12.97 2.71 8.45
CA GLY A 63 13.27 3.94 7.72
C GLY A 63 12.10 4.50 6.91
N ILE A 64 10.86 4.02 7.13
CA ILE A 64 9.66 4.66 6.57
C ILE A 64 9.35 5.95 7.34
N ALA A 65 9.17 7.03 6.59
CA ALA A 65 8.77 8.35 7.07
C ALA A 65 7.84 8.99 6.02
N ASP A 66 6.65 8.42 5.87
CA ASP A 66 5.70 8.82 4.83
C ASP A 66 4.83 10.00 5.28
N THR A 67 4.96 11.14 4.59
CA THR A 67 4.21 12.36 4.87
C THR A 67 2.80 12.36 4.26
N GLU A 68 2.48 11.38 3.41
CA GLU A 68 1.19 11.28 2.72
C GLU A 68 0.48 9.94 3.02
N ALA A 69 0.85 9.26 4.12
CA ALA A 69 0.39 7.91 4.43
C ALA A 69 -1.14 7.79 4.53
N GLU A 70 -1.82 8.76 5.16
CA GLU A 70 -3.28 8.79 5.28
C GLU A 70 -3.96 8.96 3.90
N VAL A 71 -3.45 9.90 3.09
CA VAL A 71 -3.95 10.15 1.73
C VAL A 71 -3.78 8.91 0.86
N MET A 72 -2.62 8.26 0.94
CA MET A 72 -2.33 7.00 0.25
C MET A 72 -3.26 5.88 0.73
N ALA A 73 -3.48 5.72 2.03
CA ALA A 73 -4.36 4.69 2.57
C ALA A 73 -5.81 4.87 2.08
N LEU A 74 -6.33 6.10 2.06
CA LEU A 74 -7.66 6.41 1.55
C LEU A 74 -7.76 6.17 0.04
N TYR A 75 -6.72 6.52 -0.73
CA TYR A 75 -6.65 6.25 -2.17
C TYR A 75 -6.71 4.74 -2.44
N LEU A 76 -5.86 3.96 -1.77
CA LEU A 76 -5.84 2.51 -1.91
C LEU A 76 -7.16 1.86 -1.47
N ALA A 77 -7.77 2.30 -0.37
CA ALA A 77 -9.06 1.78 0.07
C ALA A 77 -10.15 1.94 -1.00
N ARG A 78 -10.19 3.10 -1.70
CA ARG A 78 -11.10 3.32 -2.82
C ARG A 78 -10.78 2.41 -4.00
N GLU A 79 -9.52 2.27 -4.36
CA GLU A 79 -9.08 1.40 -5.46
C GLU A 79 -9.34 -0.09 -5.20
N PHE A 80 -9.17 -0.54 -3.96
CA PHE A 80 -9.46 -1.89 -3.51
C PHE A 80 -10.96 -2.16 -3.48
N SER A 81 -11.78 -1.19 -3.06
CA SER A 81 -13.23 -1.28 -3.12
C SER A 81 -13.74 -1.40 -4.56
N ARG A 82 -13.18 -0.63 -5.51
CA ARG A 82 -13.50 -0.73 -6.94
C ARG A 82 -13.18 -2.11 -7.53
N ARG A 83 -12.11 -2.74 -7.05
CA ARG A 83 -11.68 -4.09 -7.45
C ARG A 83 -12.44 -5.22 -6.74
N GLN A 84 -13.24 -4.89 -5.73
CA GLN A 84 -13.98 -5.86 -4.92
C GLN A 84 -13.10 -6.98 -4.34
N ILE A 85 -11.91 -6.61 -3.83
CA ILE A 85 -11.05 -7.57 -3.13
C ILE A 85 -11.77 -8.13 -1.90
N ALA A 86 -11.41 -9.35 -1.50
CA ALA A 86 -12.04 -10.07 -0.39
C ALA A 86 -11.99 -9.27 0.93
N TYR A 87 -10.84 -8.67 1.24
CA TYR A 87 -10.67 -7.86 2.45
C TYR A 87 -9.45 -6.93 2.38
N LEU A 88 -9.54 -5.83 3.14
CA LEU A 88 -8.42 -4.98 3.52
C LEU A 88 -8.04 -5.27 4.98
N HIS A 89 -6.79 -5.65 5.21
CA HIS A 89 -6.21 -5.84 6.54
C HIS A 89 -5.37 -4.60 6.91
N ILE A 90 -5.82 -3.85 7.90
CA ILE A 90 -5.08 -2.70 8.44
C ILE A 90 -4.32 -3.17 9.67
N ALA A 91 -2.98 -3.03 9.64
CA ALA A 91 -2.17 -3.20 10.84
C ALA A 91 -2.10 -1.85 11.57
N GLU A 92 -2.70 -1.81 12.76
CA GLU A 92 -2.60 -0.67 13.65
C GLU A 92 -1.18 -0.56 14.22
N PRO A 93 -0.71 0.66 14.50
CA PRO A 93 0.57 0.88 15.17
C PRO A 93 0.42 0.53 16.66
N ASP A 94 0.05 -0.71 16.99
CA ASP A 94 -0.06 -1.17 18.38
C ASP A 94 1.33 -1.48 18.95
N TRP A 95 2.05 -0.39 19.17
CA TRP A 95 3.03 -0.20 20.22
C TRP A 95 2.58 1.06 20.97
N ALA A 96 1.51 0.92 21.75
CA ALA A 96 1.21 1.85 22.81
C ALA A 96 2.17 1.57 23.97
N GLY A 97 3.39 2.10 23.88
CA GLY A 97 4.36 2.11 24.99
C GLY A 97 5.38 0.98 24.94
N GLY A 98 6.64 1.38 25.03
CA GLY A 98 7.66 0.50 25.62
C GLY A 98 7.52 0.42 27.11
#